data_AF-A0A7C3W773-F1
#
_entry.id   AF-A0A7C3W773-F1
#
_cell.length_a   1.000
_cell.length_b   1.000
_cell.length_c   1.000
_cell.angle_alpha   90.00
_cell.angle_beta   90.00
_cell.angle_gamma   90.00
#
_symmetry.space_group_name_H-M   'P 1'
#
loop_
_entity.id
_entity.type
_entity.pdbx_description
1 polymer ?
#
loop_
_entity_poly.entity_id
_entity_poly.type
_entity_poly.pdbx_seq_one_letter_code
_entity_poly.pdbx_strand_id
1 'polypeptide(L)'
;MWQRSRPVLRHGERMRLLGAIVIMLVCSACNAAALTSEVRCYIATGHTVRDDFLRTYDALGGLRSLGYPITEPLIQEGRTVQYFEYARLEDHPDNPEGPIVKLSMLGERLGRRQPPLDAHTVPPSGIPSVRYYPQTGHSLNGAFLDFFDLYGGIRRFGFPISEPSLVDGQLVQDFQHIRLIWHARAVEGRNVTMEKSGYVYFTAQGLDERLLRPQPCPGGALVVESLETGQAD
;
A
#
# COMPACT_ATOMS: atom_id res chain seq x y z
N MET A 1 -67.29 -5.31 -39.66
CA MET A 1 -67.70 -6.18 -40.79
C MET A 1 -66.76 -5.89 -41.95
N TRP A 2 -66.16 -6.93 -42.50
CA TRP A 2 -65.07 -6.90 -43.49
C TRP A 2 -65.46 -6.22 -44.80
N GLN A 3 -64.51 -5.59 -45.49
CA GLN A 3 -64.23 -5.94 -46.88
C GLN A 3 -62.88 -5.39 -47.37
N ARG A 4 -62.00 -6.32 -47.76
CA ARG A 4 -60.75 -6.10 -48.48
C ARG A 4 -61.08 -5.90 -49.96
N SER A 5 -60.41 -4.95 -50.61
CA SER A 5 -60.23 -4.93 -52.06
C SER A 5 -58.79 -4.53 -52.38
N ARG A 6 -57.97 -5.51 -52.76
CA ARG A 6 -56.80 -5.32 -53.65
C ARG A 6 -57.31 -5.54 -55.08
N PRO A 7 -56.72 -4.98 -56.16
CA PRO A 7 -55.55 -5.65 -56.73
C PRO A 7 -54.62 -4.84 -57.69
N VAL A 8 -53.56 -5.55 -58.11
CA VAL A 8 -52.74 -5.50 -59.33
C VAL A 8 -51.60 -4.46 -59.47
N LEU A 9 -50.40 -5.04 -59.53
CA LEU A 9 -49.10 -4.52 -59.97
C LEU A 9 -48.88 -4.77 -61.48
N ARG A 10 -48.15 -3.89 -62.18
CA ARG A 10 -47.23 -4.16 -63.32
C ARG A 10 -46.45 -2.85 -63.62
N HIS A 11 -45.14 -2.73 -63.39
CA HIS A 11 -43.93 -3.32 -64.01
C HIS A 11 -43.31 -2.51 -65.17
N GLY A 12 -42.04 -2.17 -64.98
CA GLY A 12 -41.07 -1.64 -65.97
C GLY A 12 -39.88 -1.02 -65.22
N GLU A 13 -38.87 -1.78 -64.76
CA GLU A 13 -37.60 -2.11 -65.46
C GLU A 13 -36.70 -0.85 -65.69
N ARG A 14 -35.43 -0.71 -65.30
CA ARG A 14 -34.30 -1.58 -64.87
C ARG A 14 -33.23 -0.73 -64.15
N MET A 15 -32.57 -1.25 -63.11
CA MET A 15 -31.11 -1.07 -62.94
C MET A 15 -30.56 -2.21 -62.07
N ARG A 16 -29.36 -2.67 -62.41
CA ARG A 16 -28.79 -4.00 -62.16
C ARG A 16 -28.16 -4.16 -60.76
N LEU A 17 -28.53 -5.27 -60.10
CA LEU A 17 -27.70 -6.28 -59.41
C LEU A 17 -26.22 -6.00 -59.05
N LEU A 18 -25.88 -6.40 -57.81
CA LEU A 18 -24.62 -7.00 -57.27
C LEU A 18 -23.79 -6.16 -56.29
N GLY A 19 -23.50 -6.77 -55.13
CA GLY A 19 -22.52 -6.34 -54.13
C GLY A 19 -22.96 -6.65 -52.69
N ALA A 20 -23.09 -7.93 -52.32
CA ALA A 20 -22.18 -8.57 -51.35
C ALA A 20 -21.98 -7.74 -50.07
N ILE A 21 -22.65 -8.08 -48.96
CA ILE A 21 -21.98 -8.77 -47.83
C ILE A 21 -20.47 -8.52 -47.84
N VAL A 22 -20.06 -7.33 -47.40
CA VAL A 22 -18.72 -7.05 -46.88
C VAL A 22 -18.86 -7.31 -45.37
N ILE A 23 -18.63 -8.55 -44.93
CA ILE A 23 -17.40 -8.94 -44.21
C ILE A 23 -17.14 -7.89 -43.11
N MET A 24 -17.79 -7.99 -41.94
CA MET A 24 -17.24 -8.70 -40.78
C MET A 24 -15.75 -9.00 -40.91
N LEU A 25 -14.89 -7.97 -40.81
CA LEU A 25 -13.52 -8.06 -40.28
C LEU A 25 -12.86 -6.67 -40.24
N VAL A 26 -12.05 -6.48 -39.19
CA VAL A 26 -11.19 -5.32 -38.88
C VAL A 26 -11.96 -4.17 -38.21
N CYS A 27 -11.99 -4.06 -36.89
CA CYS A 27 -10.81 -4.08 -36.04
C CYS A 27 -10.99 -5.02 -34.83
N SER A 28 -10.35 -6.19 -34.92
CA SER A 28 -9.95 -7.01 -33.77
C SER A 28 -8.87 -6.34 -32.90
N ALA A 29 -8.76 -5.01 -32.90
CA ALA A 29 -8.09 -4.27 -31.84
C ALA A 29 -9.08 -4.03 -30.70
N CYS A 30 -9.77 -5.11 -30.30
CA CYS A 30 -10.00 -5.38 -28.90
C CYS A 30 -8.60 -5.57 -28.30
N ASN A 31 -7.85 -4.48 -28.13
CA ASN A 31 -6.78 -4.46 -27.14
C ASN A 31 -7.50 -4.42 -25.80
N ALA A 32 -8.10 -5.56 -25.41
CA ALA A 32 -7.85 -6.03 -24.08
C ALA A 32 -6.34 -6.17 -24.00
N ALA A 33 -5.66 -5.06 -23.70
CA ALA A 33 -4.37 -5.15 -23.06
C ALA A 33 -4.68 -6.05 -21.86
N ALA A 34 -4.31 -7.33 -21.97
CA ALA A 34 -4.26 -8.19 -20.83
C ALA A 34 -3.40 -7.40 -19.84
N LEU A 35 -4.04 -6.87 -18.79
CA LEU A 35 -3.33 -6.28 -17.67
C LEU A 35 -2.39 -7.39 -17.21
N THR A 36 -1.13 -7.31 -17.63
CA THR A 36 -0.12 -8.25 -17.21
C THR A 36 -0.05 -8.07 -15.70
N SER A 37 -0.47 -9.08 -14.94
CA SER A 37 -0.39 -9.02 -13.49
C SER A 37 1.08 -8.81 -13.13
N GLU A 38 1.42 -7.63 -12.62
CA GLU A 38 2.78 -7.32 -12.27
C GLU A 38 3.10 -8.04 -10.97
N VAL A 39 4.10 -8.91 -11.00
CA VAL A 39 4.51 -9.72 -9.84
C VAL A 39 5.97 -9.49 -9.60
N ARG A 40 6.31 -9.11 -8.37
CA ARG A 40 7.69 -9.02 -7.91
C ARG A 40 7.91 -10.01 -6.79
N CYS A 41 8.87 -10.92 -6.96
CA CYS A 41 9.28 -11.88 -5.96
C CYS A 41 10.56 -11.41 -5.25
N TYR A 42 10.58 -11.45 -3.93
CA TYR A 42 11.74 -11.07 -3.14
C TYR A 42 12.41 -12.31 -2.57
N ILE A 43 13.58 -12.70 -3.09
CA ILE A 43 14.20 -13.98 -2.69
C ILE A 43 14.62 -14.01 -1.22
N ALA A 44 14.91 -12.85 -0.64
CA ALA A 44 15.33 -12.71 0.76
C ALA A 44 14.29 -13.31 1.73
N THR A 45 13.01 -13.27 1.36
CA THR A 45 11.91 -13.85 2.15
C THR A 45 11.11 -14.90 1.39
N GLY A 46 11.26 -15.00 0.08
CA GLY A 46 10.50 -15.88 -0.80
C GLY A 46 9.02 -15.48 -0.97
N HIS A 47 8.67 -14.23 -0.67
CA HIS A 47 7.30 -13.73 -0.83
C HIS A 47 7.20 -12.76 -2.00
N THR A 48 6.00 -12.68 -2.58
CA THR A 48 5.70 -11.85 -3.73
C THR A 48 4.83 -10.65 -3.37
N VAL A 49 4.90 -9.59 -4.18
CA VAL A 49 3.95 -8.46 -4.12
C VAL A 49 3.38 -8.28 -5.52
N ARG A 50 2.07 -8.06 -5.63
CA ARG A 50 1.35 -8.10 -6.91
C ARG A 50 0.40 -6.92 -7.07
N ASP A 51 0.15 -6.54 -8.32
CA ASP A 51 -0.97 -5.66 -8.73
C ASP A 51 -1.09 -4.37 -7.88
N ASP A 52 -2.27 -4.06 -7.33
CA ASP A 52 -2.49 -2.84 -6.53
C ASP A 52 -1.64 -2.77 -5.26
N PHE A 53 -1.32 -3.92 -4.66
CA PHE A 53 -0.40 -3.99 -3.54
C PHE A 53 1.01 -3.60 -3.97
N LEU A 54 1.46 -4.06 -5.15
CA LEU A 54 2.78 -3.70 -5.67
C LEU A 54 2.87 -2.22 -6.03
N ARG A 55 1.85 -1.68 -6.71
CA ARG A 55 1.76 -0.24 -7.01
C ARG A 55 1.82 0.61 -5.75
N THR A 56 1.05 0.24 -4.73
CA THR A 56 1.00 0.96 -3.45
C THR A 56 2.31 0.83 -2.69
N TYR A 57 2.90 -0.36 -2.66
CA TYR A 57 4.18 -0.63 -2.05
C TYR A 57 5.28 0.26 -2.66
N ASP A 58 5.36 0.33 -3.99
CA ASP A 58 6.32 1.18 -4.69
C ASP A 58 6.07 2.67 -4.45
N ALA A 59 4.81 3.11 -4.49
CA ALA A 59 4.44 4.51 -4.21
C ALA A 59 4.80 4.96 -2.79
N LEU A 60 4.89 4.02 -1.84
CA LEU A 60 5.31 4.28 -0.46
C LEU A 60 6.83 4.16 -0.26
N GLY A 61 7.61 3.91 -1.32
CA GLY A 61 9.07 3.79 -1.29
C GLY A 61 9.60 2.36 -1.15
N GLY A 62 8.71 1.37 -1.34
CA GLY A 62 9.03 -0.04 -1.48
C GLY A 62 9.94 -0.59 -0.38
N LEU A 63 11.00 -1.30 -0.77
CA LEU A 63 11.85 -2.07 0.14
C LEU A 63 12.56 -1.20 1.19
N ARG A 64 12.96 0.02 0.82
CA ARG A 64 13.55 0.98 1.78
C ARG A 64 12.54 1.50 2.80
N SER A 65 11.26 1.44 2.45
CA SER A 65 10.19 2.01 3.26
C SER A 65 9.46 1.02 4.14
N LEU A 66 8.92 -0.02 3.51
CA LEU A 66 8.04 -1.03 4.12
C LEU A 66 8.80 -2.30 4.48
N GLY A 67 10.02 -2.48 3.98
CA GLY A 67 10.81 -3.70 4.15
C GLY A 67 10.33 -4.81 3.23
N TYR A 68 10.89 -6.00 3.36
CA TYR A 68 10.49 -7.15 2.55
C TYR A 68 9.03 -7.55 2.84
N PRO A 69 8.28 -8.09 1.85
CA PRO A 69 7.05 -8.83 2.14
C PRO A 69 7.39 -10.05 3.00
N ILE A 70 6.56 -10.33 4.00
CA ILE A 70 6.77 -11.44 4.95
C ILE A 70 5.65 -12.48 4.89
N THR A 71 4.61 -12.21 4.11
CA THR A 71 3.54 -13.15 3.77
C THR A 71 3.13 -12.96 2.31
N GLU A 72 2.45 -13.94 1.75
CA GLU A 72 1.52 -13.71 0.62
C GLU A 72 0.26 -12.95 1.12
N PRO A 73 -0.57 -12.40 0.21
CA PRO A 73 -1.86 -11.82 0.59
C PRO A 73 -2.77 -12.86 1.26
N LEU A 74 -3.47 -12.44 2.32
CA LEU A 74 -4.44 -13.26 3.05
C LEU A 74 -5.70 -12.46 3.39
N ILE A 75 -6.77 -13.14 3.76
CA ILE A 75 -8.01 -12.49 4.20
C ILE A 75 -8.01 -12.33 5.71
N GLN A 76 -8.22 -11.11 6.19
CA GLN A 76 -8.38 -10.80 7.61
C GLN A 76 -9.42 -9.68 7.74
N GLU A 77 -10.42 -9.87 8.62
CA GLU A 77 -11.49 -8.89 8.84
C GLU A 77 -12.25 -8.48 7.56
N GLY A 78 -12.42 -9.43 6.64
CA GLY A 78 -13.10 -9.20 5.35
C GLY A 78 -12.28 -8.40 4.33
N ARG A 79 -11.01 -8.11 4.62
CA ARG A 79 -10.07 -7.42 3.72
C ARG A 79 -8.97 -8.36 3.24
N THR A 80 -8.54 -8.17 2.01
CA THR A 80 -7.26 -8.71 1.54
C THR A 80 -6.15 -7.87 2.15
N VAL A 81 -5.21 -8.52 2.85
CA VAL A 81 -4.11 -7.85 3.53
C VAL A 81 -2.80 -8.56 3.25
N GLN A 82 -1.70 -7.81 3.29
CA GLN A 82 -0.37 -8.37 3.16
C GLN A 82 0.57 -7.74 4.17
N TYR A 83 1.39 -8.57 4.80
CA TYR A 83 2.35 -8.14 5.80
C TYR A 83 3.72 -7.93 5.18
N PHE A 84 4.40 -6.88 5.66
CA PHE A 84 5.77 -6.52 5.36
C PHE A 84 6.54 -6.40 6.67
N GLU A 85 7.87 -6.27 6.63
CA GLU A 85 8.64 -6.18 7.88
C GLU A 85 8.20 -5.00 8.76
N TYR A 86 8.01 -3.83 8.15
CA TYR A 86 7.73 -2.57 8.84
C TYR A 86 6.26 -2.13 8.73
N ALA A 87 5.42 -2.85 7.97
CA ALA A 87 4.07 -2.41 7.66
C ALA A 87 3.11 -3.57 7.39
N ARG A 88 1.82 -3.24 7.28
CA ARG A 88 0.78 -4.08 6.69
C ARG A 88 0.02 -3.22 5.70
N LEU A 89 -0.22 -3.74 4.51
CA LEU A 89 -1.11 -3.14 3.54
C LEU A 89 -2.46 -3.85 3.58
N GLU A 90 -3.54 -3.12 3.36
CA GLU A 90 -4.89 -3.68 3.28
C GLU A 90 -5.71 -3.00 2.18
N ASP A 91 -6.57 -3.78 1.53
CA ASP A 91 -7.50 -3.27 0.53
C ASP A 91 -8.69 -2.55 1.18
N HIS A 92 -9.22 -1.59 0.43
CA HIS A 92 -10.43 -0.86 0.74
C HIS A 92 -11.28 -0.79 -0.53
N PRO A 93 -11.94 -1.90 -0.92
CA PRO A 93 -12.82 -1.93 -2.08
C PRO A 93 -14.01 -0.97 -1.92
N ASP A 94 -14.38 -0.66 -0.69
CA ASP A 94 -15.53 0.18 -0.32
C ASP A 94 -15.21 1.69 -0.35
N ASN A 95 -14.00 2.07 -0.75
CA ASN A 95 -13.58 3.47 -0.74
C ASN A 95 -14.42 4.28 -1.76
N PRO A 96 -15.00 5.45 -1.38
CA PRO A 96 -15.94 6.19 -2.24
C PRO A 96 -15.37 6.62 -3.60
N GLU A 97 -14.06 6.86 -3.66
CA GLU A 97 -13.35 7.27 -4.89
C GLU A 97 -12.90 6.06 -5.74
N GLY A 98 -13.31 4.85 -5.35
CA GLY A 98 -12.93 3.59 -5.96
C GLY A 98 -12.00 2.76 -5.08
N PRO A 99 -11.85 1.45 -5.36
CA PRO A 99 -10.98 0.54 -4.60
C PRO A 99 -9.54 1.05 -4.52
N ILE A 100 -8.97 1.02 -3.32
CA ILE A 100 -7.57 1.41 -3.08
C ILE A 100 -6.92 0.52 -2.01
N VAL A 101 -5.60 0.42 -2.03
CA VAL A 101 -4.81 -0.24 -0.97
C VAL A 101 -4.18 0.85 -0.09
N LYS A 102 -4.17 0.64 1.23
CA LYS A 102 -3.66 1.61 2.23
C LYS A 102 -2.73 0.94 3.23
N LEU A 103 -1.93 1.76 3.93
CA LEU A 103 -1.25 1.34 5.14
C LEU A 103 -2.25 1.10 6.26
N SER A 104 -2.10 -0.03 6.93
CA SER A 104 -2.78 -0.27 8.19
C SER A 104 -2.21 0.59 9.30
N MET A 105 -3.07 1.07 10.18
CA MET A 105 -2.68 1.82 11.37
C MET A 105 -2.15 0.89 12.47
N LEU A 106 -0.99 0.28 12.27
CA LEU A 106 -0.47 -0.74 13.19
C LEU A 106 -0.22 -0.23 14.61
N GLY A 107 0.16 1.04 14.79
CA GLY A 107 0.30 1.63 16.12
C GLY A 107 -1.03 1.70 16.87
N GLU A 108 -2.11 2.09 16.17
CA GLU A 108 -3.47 2.10 16.71
C GLU A 108 -3.95 0.68 17.00
N ARG A 109 -3.74 -0.25 16.05
CA ARG A 109 -4.19 -1.65 16.17
C ARG A 109 -3.44 -2.42 17.26
N LEU A 110 -2.24 -1.97 17.62
CA LEU A 110 -1.46 -2.45 18.77
C LEU A 110 -1.83 -1.75 20.08
N GLY A 111 -2.79 -0.81 20.07
CA GLY A 111 -3.26 -0.11 21.27
C GLY A 111 -2.24 0.86 21.87
N ARG A 112 -1.35 1.43 21.05
CA ARG A 112 -0.21 2.24 21.53
C ARG A 112 -0.52 3.72 21.72
N ARG A 113 -1.71 4.16 21.32
CA ARG A 113 -2.14 5.54 21.47
C ARG A 113 -2.18 5.95 22.95
N GLN A 114 -1.51 7.04 23.26
CA GLN A 114 -1.52 7.66 24.57
C GLN A 114 -2.51 8.84 24.62
N PRO A 115 -2.89 9.33 25.81
CA PRO A 115 -3.65 10.56 25.94
C PRO A 115 -2.91 11.74 25.29
N PRO A 116 -3.62 12.67 24.62
CA PRO A 116 -3.00 13.84 24.00
C PRO A 116 -2.39 14.76 25.05
N LEU A 117 -1.39 15.53 24.64
CA LEU A 117 -0.87 16.64 25.43
C LEU A 117 -1.95 17.71 25.63
N ASP A 118 -1.85 18.43 26.76
CA ASP A 118 -2.56 19.70 26.90
C ASP A 118 -1.94 20.72 25.95
N ALA A 119 -2.71 21.14 24.95
CA ALA A 119 -2.28 22.10 23.94
C ALA A 119 -1.80 23.44 24.53
N HIS A 120 -2.23 23.81 25.75
CA HIS A 120 -1.76 25.02 26.43
C HIS A 120 -0.37 24.90 27.05
N THR A 121 0.13 23.66 27.18
CA THR A 121 1.45 23.36 27.77
C THR A 121 2.53 23.13 26.72
N VAL A 122 2.15 22.95 25.45
CA VAL A 122 3.08 22.80 24.35
C VAL A 122 3.63 24.18 23.96
N PRO A 123 4.96 24.36 23.85
CA PRO A 123 5.53 25.62 23.40
C PRO A 123 4.86 26.07 22.09
N PRO A 124 4.46 27.35 21.97
CA PRO A 124 3.88 27.84 20.72
C PRO A 124 4.83 27.57 19.55
N SER A 125 4.25 27.23 18.39
CA SER A 125 4.97 26.97 17.15
C SER A 125 5.98 28.09 16.87
N GLY A 126 7.27 27.77 16.96
CA GLY A 126 8.33 28.78 16.90
C GLY A 126 9.71 28.30 17.39
N ILE A 127 9.78 27.19 18.14
CA ILE A 127 11.03 26.49 18.41
C ILE A 127 11.29 25.52 17.23
N PRO A 128 12.35 25.69 16.42
CA PRO A 128 12.58 24.87 15.22
C PRO A 128 12.67 23.36 15.50
N SER A 129 13.01 22.98 16.73
CA SER A 129 13.25 21.59 17.14
C SER A 129 12.01 20.87 17.67
N VAL A 130 10.82 21.48 17.70
CA VAL A 130 9.57 20.85 18.17
C VAL A 130 8.43 21.14 17.20
N ARG A 131 7.69 20.11 16.80
CA ARG A 131 6.51 20.21 15.95
C ARG A 131 5.30 19.55 16.60
N TYR A 132 4.26 20.33 16.85
CA TYR A 132 3.00 19.85 17.40
C TYR A 132 2.00 19.47 16.31
N TYR A 133 1.30 18.35 16.49
CA TYR A 133 0.29 17.83 15.58
C TYR A 133 -1.09 17.85 16.26
N PRO A 134 -1.92 18.88 16.03
CA PRO A 134 -3.22 19.01 16.69
C PRO A 134 -4.21 17.90 16.30
N GLN A 135 -3.98 17.19 15.20
CA GLN A 135 -4.81 16.08 14.73
C GLN A 135 -4.85 14.92 15.73
N THR A 136 -3.76 14.72 16.47
CA THR A 136 -3.63 13.67 17.49
C THR A 136 -3.26 14.19 18.86
N GLY A 137 -2.86 15.45 18.97
CA GLY A 137 -2.46 16.09 20.22
C GLY A 137 -1.06 15.72 20.69
N HIS A 138 -0.16 15.38 19.77
CA HIS A 138 1.20 14.93 20.10
C HIS A 138 2.28 15.74 19.39
N SER A 139 3.50 15.67 19.92
CA SER A 139 4.64 16.41 19.38
C SER A 139 5.77 15.52 18.85
N LEU A 140 6.55 16.04 17.91
CA LEU A 140 7.82 15.47 17.50
C LEU A 140 8.95 16.43 17.84
N ASN A 141 10.10 15.90 18.23
CA ASN A 141 11.30 16.69 18.47
C ASN A 141 12.59 15.90 18.21
N GLY A 142 13.71 16.63 18.09
CA GLY A 142 15.05 16.06 17.98
C GLY A 142 15.20 15.01 16.88
N ALA A 143 15.91 13.92 17.20
CA ALA A 143 16.24 12.88 16.22
C ALA A 143 15.01 12.17 15.62
N PHE A 144 13.88 12.11 16.34
CA PHE A 144 12.64 11.55 15.78
C PHE A 144 12.02 12.47 14.75
N LEU A 145 12.02 13.79 14.99
CA LEU A 145 11.55 14.76 14.01
C LEU A 145 12.44 14.76 12.75
N ASP A 146 13.76 14.75 12.93
CA ASP A 146 14.72 14.70 11.82
C ASP A 146 14.52 13.44 10.95
N PHE A 147 14.37 12.27 11.61
CA PHE A 147 14.11 11.01 10.91
C PHE A 147 12.75 11.04 10.21
N PHE A 148 11.72 11.54 10.88
CA PHE A 148 10.37 11.65 10.32
C PHE A 148 10.38 12.47 9.03
N ASP A 149 10.98 13.66 9.05
CA ASP A 149 11.03 14.55 7.89
C ASP A 149 11.85 13.97 6.73
N LEU A 150 12.97 13.33 7.03
CA LEU A 150 13.85 12.75 6.02
C LEU A 150 13.24 11.52 5.33
N TYR A 151 12.48 10.70 6.05
CA TYR A 151 12.10 9.35 5.61
C TYR A 151 10.62 9.20 5.20
N GLY A 152 9.92 10.30 4.91
CA GLY A 152 8.61 10.29 4.26
C GLY A 152 7.46 10.85 5.09
N GLY A 153 7.73 11.29 6.32
CA GLY A 153 6.81 12.01 7.20
C GLY A 153 5.46 11.35 7.35
N ILE A 154 4.40 12.18 7.33
CA ILE A 154 3.02 11.75 7.59
C ILE A 154 2.57 10.65 6.62
N ARG A 155 2.99 10.71 5.34
CA ARG A 155 2.57 9.71 4.34
C ARG A 155 3.00 8.29 4.71
N ARG A 156 4.15 8.16 5.37
CA ARG A 156 4.69 6.85 5.77
C ARG A 156 4.29 6.49 7.19
N PHE A 157 4.54 7.38 8.14
CA PHE A 157 4.43 7.06 9.56
C PHE A 157 3.03 7.35 10.14
N GLY A 158 2.25 8.23 9.48
CA GLY A 158 1.06 8.83 10.08
C GLY A 158 1.43 9.88 11.13
N PHE A 159 0.43 10.34 11.88
CA PHE A 159 0.67 11.28 12.99
C PHE A 159 1.31 10.56 14.19
N PRO A 160 2.10 11.27 15.03
CA PRO A 160 2.49 10.72 16.33
C PRO A 160 1.25 10.45 17.19
N ILE A 161 1.28 9.37 17.97
CA ILE A 161 0.20 8.96 18.88
C ILE A 161 0.70 8.80 20.32
N SER A 162 1.96 9.18 20.57
CA SER A 162 2.58 9.23 21.88
C SER A 162 3.67 10.31 21.89
N GLU A 163 4.09 10.71 23.09
CA GLU A 163 5.40 11.36 23.24
C GLU A 163 6.51 10.30 23.29
N PRO A 164 7.80 10.70 23.13
CA PRO A 164 8.91 9.80 23.35
C PRO A 164 8.91 9.24 24.77
N SER A 165 9.06 7.92 24.92
CA SER A 165 9.08 7.24 26.21
C SER A 165 10.01 6.03 26.21
N LEU A 166 10.42 5.56 27.38
CA LEU A 166 11.23 4.36 27.52
C LEU A 166 10.33 3.12 27.55
N VAL A 167 10.57 2.19 26.61
CA VAL A 167 9.95 0.86 26.57
C VAL A 167 11.09 -0.15 26.51
N ASP A 168 11.16 -1.06 27.48
CA ASP A 168 12.21 -2.09 27.59
C ASP A 168 13.65 -1.52 27.47
N GLY A 169 13.86 -0.32 28.02
CA GLY A 169 15.15 0.37 27.99
C GLY A 169 15.48 1.07 26.67
N GLN A 170 14.59 1.03 25.67
CA GLN A 170 14.73 1.76 24.42
C GLN A 170 13.87 3.03 24.45
N LEU A 171 14.43 4.15 24.01
CA LEU A 171 13.65 5.36 23.80
C LEU A 171 12.88 5.19 22.49
N VAL A 172 11.55 5.22 22.55
CA VAL A 172 10.67 4.98 21.41
C VAL A 172 9.65 6.09 21.27
N GLN A 173 9.15 6.27 20.06
CA GLN A 173 7.97 7.09 19.81
C GLN A 173 7.01 6.34 18.89
N ASP A 174 5.74 6.32 19.26
CA ASP A 174 4.68 5.64 18.53
C ASP A 174 3.95 6.58 17.57
N PHE A 175 3.66 6.05 16.38
CA PHE A 175 2.92 6.71 15.30
C PHE A 175 1.76 5.83 14.88
N GLN A 176 0.82 6.38 14.12
CA GLN A 176 -0.36 5.62 13.68
C GLN A 176 0.02 4.34 12.92
N HIS A 177 1.06 4.37 12.07
CA HIS A 177 1.43 3.23 11.24
C HIS A 177 2.58 2.38 11.81
N ILE A 178 3.42 2.92 12.71
CA ILE A 178 4.66 2.26 13.15
C ILE A 178 5.19 2.81 14.47
N ARG A 179 6.20 2.16 15.04
CA ARG A 179 7.07 2.69 16.11
C ARG A 179 8.46 3.03 15.59
N LEU A 180 8.98 4.19 15.99
CA LEU A 180 10.40 4.54 15.82
C LEU A 180 11.17 4.29 17.12
N ILE A 181 12.42 3.87 16.96
CA ILE A 181 13.33 3.51 18.06
C ILE A 181 14.60 4.35 17.94
N TRP A 182 14.97 5.03 19.01
CA TRP A 182 16.24 5.75 19.09
C TRP A 182 17.33 4.88 19.75
N HIS A 183 18.55 5.00 19.23
CA HIS A 183 19.73 4.28 19.70
C HIS A 183 20.83 5.27 20.10
N ALA A 184 21.39 5.09 21.30
CA ALA A 184 22.51 5.88 21.80
C ALA A 184 23.78 5.68 20.95
N ARG A 185 23.96 4.47 20.41
CA ARG A 185 24.98 4.17 19.41
C ARG A 185 24.29 3.87 18.10
N ALA A 186 24.72 4.56 17.04
CA ALA A 186 24.16 4.37 15.71
C ALA A 186 24.21 2.89 15.29
N VAL A 187 23.10 2.41 14.74
CA VAL A 187 22.96 1.10 14.10
C VAL A 187 22.95 1.35 12.60
N GLU A 188 23.89 0.74 11.86
CA GLU A 188 24.07 1.00 10.42
C GLU A 188 24.21 2.50 10.07
N GLY A 189 24.88 3.26 10.95
CA GLY A 189 25.05 4.71 10.77
C GLY A 189 23.81 5.55 11.08
N ARG A 190 22.74 4.95 11.64
CA ARG A 190 21.52 5.67 12.02
C ARG A 190 21.28 5.62 13.53
N ASN A 191 20.97 6.77 14.12
CA ASN A 191 20.55 6.85 15.53
C ASN A 191 19.06 6.59 15.72
N VAL A 192 18.27 6.58 14.66
CA VAL A 192 16.85 6.21 14.70
C VAL A 192 16.61 5.10 13.68
N THR A 193 15.89 4.06 14.10
CA THR A 193 15.42 2.98 13.23
C THR A 193 13.92 2.78 13.41
N MET A 194 13.34 1.96 12.56
CA MET A 194 11.95 1.52 12.69
C MET A 194 11.89 0.20 13.43
N GLU A 195 10.87 0.03 14.27
CA GLU A 195 10.45 -1.28 14.74
C GLU A 195 9.88 -2.08 13.56
N LYS A 196 10.16 -3.39 13.49
CA LYS A 196 9.50 -4.31 12.55
C LYS A 196 8.02 -4.53 12.90
N SER A 197 7.21 -3.46 12.89
CA SER A 197 5.84 -3.47 13.41
C SER A 197 4.91 -4.40 12.64
N GLY A 198 5.21 -4.75 11.38
CA GLY A 198 4.46 -5.76 10.65
C GLY A 198 4.64 -7.16 11.25
N TYR A 199 5.87 -7.55 11.61
CA TYR A 199 6.11 -8.78 12.37
C TYR A 199 5.48 -8.73 13.77
N VAL A 200 5.64 -7.61 14.49
CA VAL A 200 5.06 -7.46 15.83
C VAL A 200 3.54 -7.64 15.80
N TYR A 201 2.87 -7.03 14.82
CA TYR A 201 1.42 -7.16 14.68
C TYR A 201 1.01 -8.56 14.23
N PHE A 202 1.72 -9.17 13.27
CA PHE A 202 1.49 -10.56 12.84
C PHE A 202 1.50 -11.52 14.03
N THR A 203 2.53 -11.43 14.88
CA THR A 203 2.67 -12.26 16.08
C THR A 203 1.60 -11.95 17.11
N ALA A 204 1.28 -10.67 17.36
CA ALA A 204 0.25 -10.26 18.31
C ALA A 204 -1.15 -10.77 17.93
N GLN A 205 -1.41 -10.99 16.63
CA GLN A 205 -2.66 -11.57 16.13
C GLN A 205 -2.70 -13.10 16.23
N GLY A 206 -1.60 -13.77 16.59
CA GLY A 206 -1.52 -15.22 16.69
C GLY A 206 -1.70 -15.93 15.34
N LEU A 207 -1.28 -15.29 14.24
CA LEU A 207 -1.34 -15.88 12.91
C LEU A 207 -0.39 -17.07 12.78
N ASP A 208 -0.75 -18.01 11.91
CA ASP A 208 0.04 -19.23 11.69
C ASP A 208 1.41 -18.89 11.08
N GLU A 209 2.49 -19.20 11.81
CA GLU A 209 3.88 -18.96 11.38
C GLU A 209 4.25 -19.61 10.05
N ARG A 210 3.50 -20.61 9.59
CA ARG A 210 3.68 -21.19 8.24
C ARG A 210 3.50 -20.16 7.13
N LEU A 211 2.75 -19.08 7.37
CA LEU A 211 2.58 -17.98 6.43
C LEU A 211 3.88 -17.19 6.18
N LEU A 212 4.85 -17.27 7.11
CA LEU A 212 6.15 -16.62 6.98
C LEU A 212 7.14 -17.44 6.14
N ARG A 213 6.83 -18.71 5.86
CA ARG A 213 7.76 -19.60 5.15
C ARG A 213 7.95 -19.13 3.71
N PRO A 214 9.21 -19.08 3.22
CA PRO A 214 9.49 -18.74 1.83
C PRO A 214 8.74 -19.62 0.84
N GLN A 215 8.21 -19.01 -0.20
CA GLN A 215 7.59 -19.71 -1.32
C GLN A 215 8.48 -19.65 -2.57
N PRO A 216 8.43 -20.66 -3.45
CA PRO A 216 9.11 -20.59 -4.73
C PRO A 216 8.58 -19.40 -5.54
N CYS A 217 9.48 -18.60 -6.10
CA CYS A 217 9.06 -17.51 -6.98
C CYS A 217 8.28 -18.06 -8.18
N PRO A 218 7.09 -17.50 -8.49
CA PRO A 218 6.30 -17.95 -9.63
C PRO A 218 7.01 -17.60 -10.95
N GLY A 219 6.81 -18.45 -11.96
CA GLY A 219 7.34 -18.21 -13.30
C GLY A 219 6.81 -16.89 -13.87
N GLY A 220 7.71 -16.06 -14.41
CA GLY A 220 7.38 -14.75 -14.97
C GLY A 220 7.35 -13.59 -13.96
N ALA A 221 7.60 -13.83 -12.67
CA ALA A 221 7.82 -12.76 -11.72
C ALA A 221 9.16 -12.04 -11.96
N LEU A 222 9.17 -10.73 -11.74
CA LEU A 222 10.41 -9.98 -11.56
C LEU A 222 11.05 -10.40 -10.24
N VAL A 223 12.26 -10.95 -10.29
CA VAL A 223 12.97 -11.43 -9.09
C VAL A 223 13.87 -10.32 -8.55
N VAL A 224 13.77 -10.04 -7.25
CA VAL A 224 14.61 -9.08 -6.52
C VAL A 224 15.49 -9.83 -5.55
N GLU A 225 16.81 -9.73 -5.75
CA GLU A 225 17.79 -10.50 -4.98
C GLU A 225 18.16 -9.85 -3.63
N SER A 226 18.32 -8.53 -3.63
CA SER A 226 18.58 -7.72 -2.45
C SER A 226 18.33 -6.24 -2.76
N LEU A 227 18.44 -5.37 -1.75
CA LEU A 227 18.57 -3.92 -1.99
C LEU A 227 19.79 -3.69 -2.89
N GLU A 228 19.61 -3.48 -4.19
CA GLU A 228 20.69 -2.96 -5.01
C GLU A 228 21.14 -1.63 -4.39
N THR A 229 22.38 -1.59 -3.92
CA THR A 229 23.10 -0.37 -3.59
C THR A 229 23.30 0.43 -4.87
N GLY A 230 22.26 1.12 -5.35
CA GLY A 230 22.36 1.90 -6.58
C GLY A 230 21.05 2.52 -7.05
N GLN A 231 20.69 3.67 -6.46
CA GLN A 231 20.13 4.85 -7.13
C GLN A 231 19.69 5.84 -6.05
N ALA A 232 20.67 6.61 -5.58
CA ALA A 232 20.42 7.96 -5.11
C ALA A 232 20.62 8.84 -6.34
N ASP A 233 19.52 9.35 -6.89
CA ASP A 233 19.53 10.56 -7.70
C ASP A 233 18.81 11.66 -6.90
#